data_AF-A0A4Z1C4C1-F1
#
_entry.id   AF-A0A4Z1C4C1-F1
#
_cell.length_a   1.000
_cell.length_b   1.000
_cell.length_c   1.000
_cell.angle_alpha   90.00
_cell.angle_beta   90.00
_cell.angle_gamma   90.00
#
_symmetry.space_group_name_H-M   'P 1'
#
loop_
_entity.id
_entity.type
_entity.pdbx_description
1 polymer ?
#
loop_
_entity_poly.entity_id
_entity_poly.type
_entity_poly.pdbx_seq_one_letter_code
_entity_poly.pdbx_strand_id
1 'polypeptide(L)'
;MTVLQGDFSSHFDAVDADVTIRGVLSAGVTVRTGVELLVQGAVLGDVCIEEGAILRLQGSFSETVLSNAGLLMIAGHTDRSALATGDGLVDLAVGSVITDDGNWVLHGDGSLTDIGRTTPTIRTDGTDYCRYLPEQNRFGSAREHQLILAERSLR
;
A
#
# COMPACT_ATOMS: atom_id res chain seq x y z
N MET A 1 -3.07 -10.63 17.86
CA MET A 1 -3.18 -10.70 16.40
C MET A 1 -3.86 -12.00 16.00
N THR A 2 -5.04 -11.91 15.39
CA THR A 2 -5.84 -13.06 14.91
C THR A 2 -5.48 -13.39 13.46
N VAL A 3 -5.51 -14.66 13.05
CA VAL A 3 -5.26 -15.07 11.65
C VAL A 3 -6.54 -15.65 11.05
N LEU A 4 -6.96 -15.10 9.91
CA LEU A 4 -8.10 -15.56 9.12
C LEU A 4 -7.59 -16.03 7.75
N GLN A 5 -8.23 -17.05 7.19
CA GLN A 5 -7.87 -17.59 5.88
C GLN A 5 -9.13 -17.83 5.04
N GLY A 6 -9.13 -17.33 3.81
CA GLY A 6 -10.26 -17.51 2.90
C GLY A 6 -10.45 -16.36 1.91
N ASP A 7 -11.63 -16.37 1.29
CA ASP A 7 -12.15 -15.31 0.44
C ASP A 7 -13.25 -14.57 1.21
N PHE A 8 -13.08 -13.26 1.36
CA PHE A 8 -13.95 -12.37 2.11
C PHE A 8 -14.69 -11.45 1.14
N SER A 9 -15.71 -12.00 0.49
CA SER A 9 -16.47 -11.31 -0.57
C SER A 9 -17.70 -10.57 -0.10
N SER A 10 -18.21 -10.85 1.10
CA SER A 10 -19.49 -10.29 1.55
C SER A 10 -19.46 -9.52 2.87
N HIS A 11 -18.48 -9.69 3.76
CA HIS A 11 -18.44 -9.02 5.08
C HIS A 11 -16.99 -8.78 5.53
N PHE A 12 -16.55 -7.52 5.54
CA PHE A 12 -15.36 -7.05 6.25
C PHE A 12 -15.43 -5.53 6.55
N ASP A 13 -16.62 -5.03 6.87
CA ASP A 13 -16.92 -3.58 6.92
C ASP A 13 -15.94 -2.79 7.80
N ALA A 14 -15.53 -3.37 8.94
CA ALA A 14 -14.54 -2.78 9.83
C ALA A 14 -13.66 -3.84 10.50
N VAL A 15 -12.40 -3.46 10.70
CA VAL A 15 -11.40 -4.21 11.47
C VAL A 15 -11.12 -3.44 12.75
N ASP A 16 -11.60 -3.97 13.86
CA ASP A 16 -11.53 -3.32 15.18
C ASP A 16 -10.44 -3.91 16.09
N ALA A 17 -9.63 -4.85 15.57
CA ALA A 17 -8.53 -5.48 16.28
C ALA A 17 -7.48 -5.99 15.29
N ASP A 18 -6.24 -6.18 15.74
CA ASP A 18 -5.15 -6.62 14.86
C ASP A 18 -5.45 -7.98 14.22
N VAL A 19 -5.50 -8.00 12.89
CA VAL A 19 -5.88 -9.16 12.09
C VAL A 19 -4.87 -9.38 10.95
N THR A 20 -4.55 -10.64 10.71
CA THR A 20 -3.90 -11.10 9.48
C THR A 20 -4.90 -11.88 8.64
N ILE A 21 -5.11 -11.46 7.39
CA ILE A 21 -5.89 -12.18 6.39
C ILE A 21 -4.92 -12.89 5.44
N ARG A 22 -5.15 -14.18 5.20
CA ARG A 22 -4.50 -14.97 4.16
C ARG A 22 -5.51 -15.33 3.09
N GLY A 23 -5.47 -14.63 1.97
CA GLY A 23 -6.40 -14.86 0.87
C GLY A 23 -6.89 -13.57 0.24
N VAL A 24 -8.16 -13.53 -0.15
CA VAL A 24 -8.73 -12.46 -0.97
C VAL A 24 -9.72 -11.65 -0.14
N LEU A 25 -9.56 -10.33 -0.15
CA LEU A 25 -10.47 -9.38 0.47
C LEU A 25 -11.18 -8.61 -0.65
N SER A 26 -12.34 -9.11 -1.08
CA SER A 26 -13.15 -8.48 -2.14
C SER A 26 -14.24 -7.56 -1.58
N ALA A 27 -14.65 -7.77 -0.33
CA ALA A 27 -15.43 -6.77 0.39
C ALA A 27 -14.54 -5.55 0.66
N GLY A 28 -15.11 -4.35 0.54
CA GLY A 28 -14.43 -3.16 1.04
C GLY A 28 -14.15 -3.28 2.54
N VAL A 29 -13.12 -2.58 3.02
CA VAL A 29 -12.67 -2.67 4.41
C VAL A 29 -12.36 -1.31 5.02
N THR A 30 -12.79 -1.11 6.26
CA THR A 30 -12.33 0.00 7.10
C THR A 30 -11.36 -0.51 8.16
N VAL A 31 -10.12 -0.02 8.16
CA VAL A 31 -9.16 -0.29 9.25
C VAL A 31 -9.28 0.82 10.28
N ARG A 32 -9.69 0.47 11.51
CA ARG A 32 -9.96 1.46 12.57
C ARG A 32 -8.71 2.03 13.21
N THR A 33 -8.85 3.18 13.85
CA THR A 33 -7.78 3.84 14.61
C THR A 33 -7.07 2.87 15.55
N GLY A 34 -5.73 2.84 15.45
CA GLY A 34 -4.86 2.04 16.31
C GLY A 34 -4.85 0.54 15.98
N VAL A 35 -5.49 0.12 14.89
CA VAL A 35 -5.54 -1.28 14.44
C VAL A 35 -4.56 -1.52 13.30
N GLU A 36 -3.93 -2.70 13.31
CA GLU A 36 -3.16 -3.22 12.19
C GLU A 36 -3.89 -4.34 11.45
N LEU A 37 -4.15 -4.13 10.15
CA LEU A 37 -4.58 -5.17 9.22
C LEU A 37 -3.42 -5.56 8.32
N LEU A 38 -3.01 -6.83 8.38
CA LEU A 38 -2.08 -7.44 7.43
C LEU A 38 -2.85 -8.32 6.45
N VAL A 39 -2.73 -8.07 5.16
CA VAL A 39 -3.29 -8.94 4.11
C VAL A 39 -2.14 -9.63 3.37
N GLN A 40 -2.17 -10.95 3.34
CA GLN A 40 -1.28 -11.80 2.55
C GLN A 40 -2.10 -12.41 1.42
N GLY A 41 -2.14 -11.76 0.27
CA GLY A 41 -2.98 -12.12 -0.87
C GLY A 41 -3.45 -10.92 -1.66
N ALA A 42 -4.75 -10.80 -1.91
CA ALA A 42 -5.29 -9.73 -2.75
C ALA A 42 -6.33 -8.89 -2.01
N VAL A 43 -6.30 -7.58 -2.25
CA VAL A 43 -7.37 -6.66 -1.87
C VAL A 43 -8.01 -6.16 -3.16
N LEU A 44 -9.25 -6.60 -3.35
CA LEU A 44 -10.09 -6.35 -4.53
C LEU A 44 -11.34 -5.52 -4.15
N GLY A 45 -11.40 -5.01 -2.92
CA GLY A 45 -12.43 -4.09 -2.47
C GLY A 45 -11.84 -2.75 -2.05
N ASP A 46 -12.68 -1.72 -2.06
CA ASP A 46 -12.33 -0.37 -1.62
C ASP A 46 -11.81 -0.35 -0.17
N VAL A 47 -10.81 0.50 0.10
CA VAL A 47 -10.22 0.61 1.45
C VAL A 47 -10.40 2.00 2.06
N CYS A 48 -10.72 2.00 3.35
CA CYS A 48 -10.73 3.16 4.23
C CYS A 48 -9.75 2.92 5.38
N ILE A 49 -8.79 3.81 5.59
CA ILE A 49 -7.78 3.69 6.65
C ILE A 49 -7.89 4.90 7.54
N GLU A 50 -8.31 4.69 8.80
CA GLU A 50 -8.47 5.76 9.77
C GLU A 50 -7.12 6.28 10.28
N GLU A 51 -7.13 7.44 10.94
CA GLU A 51 -5.93 8.01 11.55
C GLU A 51 -5.31 7.03 12.56
N GLY A 52 -4.00 6.85 12.45
CA GLY A 52 -3.23 5.92 13.28
C GLY A 52 -3.49 4.43 13.00
N ALA A 53 -4.30 4.08 12.00
CA ALA A 53 -4.48 2.72 11.53
C ALA A 53 -3.36 2.32 10.55
N ILE A 54 -3.08 1.01 10.44
CA ILE A 54 -2.07 0.47 9.54
C ILE A 54 -2.69 -0.64 8.69
N LEU A 55 -2.63 -0.49 7.36
CA LEU A 55 -2.89 -1.57 6.40
C LEU A 55 -1.56 -1.98 5.75
N ARG A 56 -1.13 -3.23 5.99
CA ARG A 56 -0.01 -3.84 5.26
C ARG A 56 -0.54 -4.86 4.28
N LEU A 57 -0.07 -4.77 3.04
CA LEU A 57 -0.39 -5.72 1.99
C LEU A 57 0.87 -6.40 1.49
N GLN A 58 0.84 -7.73 1.48
CA GLN A 58 1.79 -8.59 0.80
C GLN A 58 1.05 -9.32 -0.32
N GLY A 59 1.08 -8.75 -1.53
CA GLY A 59 0.41 -9.30 -2.70
C GLY A 59 -0.15 -8.21 -3.61
N SER A 60 -1.41 -8.34 -4.04
CA SER A 60 -1.99 -7.52 -5.12
C SER A 60 -3.05 -6.53 -4.60
N PHE A 61 -2.92 -5.27 -5.01
CA PHE A 61 -3.87 -4.19 -4.76
C PHE A 61 -4.39 -3.68 -6.10
N SER A 62 -5.70 -3.79 -6.36
CA SER A 62 -6.28 -3.39 -7.64
C SER A 62 -7.35 -2.31 -7.54
N GLU A 63 -7.74 -1.91 -6.33
CA GLU A 63 -8.88 -1.03 -6.11
C GLU A 63 -8.53 0.34 -5.56
N THR A 64 -9.53 1.19 -5.45
CA THR A 64 -9.35 2.58 -5.02
C THR A 64 -9.22 2.66 -3.50
N VAL A 65 -8.23 3.44 -3.03
CA VAL A 65 -8.22 3.92 -1.65
C VAL A 65 -9.28 5.02 -1.53
N LEU A 66 -10.44 4.75 -0.92
CA LEU A 66 -11.49 5.77 -0.78
C LEU A 66 -11.08 6.88 0.19
N SER A 67 -10.41 6.49 1.27
CA SER A 67 -9.83 7.42 2.23
C SER A 67 -8.62 6.77 2.91
N ASN A 68 -7.57 7.56 3.09
CA ASN A 68 -6.43 7.18 3.88
C ASN A 68 -6.04 8.37 4.75
N ALA A 69 -6.16 8.21 6.07
CA ALA A 69 -5.64 9.11 7.09
C ALA A 69 -4.56 8.42 7.95
N GLY A 70 -4.29 7.14 7.70
CA GLY A 70 -3.31 6.33 8.42
C GLY A 70 -2.10 5.97 7.55
N LEU A 71 -1.66 4.72 7.65
CA LEU A 71 -0.54 4.18 6.89
C LEU A 71 -0.98 2.98 6.03
N LEU A 72 -0.78 3.09 4.72
CA LEU A 72 -0.87 1.99 3.76
C LEU A 72 0.55 1.56 3.36
N MET A 73 0.89 0.29 3.57
CA MET A 73 2.14 -0.31 3.10
C MET A 73 1.82 -1.41 2.10
N ILE A 74 2.40 -1.36 0.90
CA ILE A 74 2.20 -2.41 -0.11
C ILE A 74 3.55 -3.01 -0.51
N ALA A 75 3.61 -4.33 -0.49
CA ALA A 75 4.69 -5.13 -1.02
C ALA A 75 4.11 -6.12 -2.03
N GLY A 76 4.34 -5.88 -3.31
CA GLY A 76 3.86 -6.75 -4.39
C GLY A 76 3.43 -5.95 -5.61
N HIS A 77 2.16 -6.03 -5.98
CA HIS A 77 1.61 -5.43 -7.18
C HIS A 77 0.52 -4.41 -6.82
N THR A 78 0.55 -3.23 -7.43
CA THR A 78 -0.47 -2.18 -7.24
C THR A 78 -0.70 -1.36 -8.50
N ASP A 79 -1.95 -0.94 -8.71
CA ASP A 79 -2.26 0.16 -9.61
C ASP A 79 -1.78 1.49 -8.97
N ARG A 80 -1.27 2.45 -9.77
CA ARG A 80 -0.81 3.75 -9.24
C ARG A 80 -1.98 4.71 -9.08
N SER A 81 -2.97 4.66 -9.96
CA SER A 81 -4.18 5.49 -9.86
C SER A 81 -4.90 5.27 -8.52
N ALA A 82 -4.88 4.03 -8.03
CA ALA A 82 -5.38 3.62 -6.73
C ALA A 82 -4.69 4.28 -5.52
N LEU A 83 -3.45 4.78 -5.68
CA LEU A 83 -2.65 5.39 -4.60
C LEU A 83 -2.80 6.92 -4.54
N ALA A 84 -3.48 7.52 -5.53
CA ALA A 84 -3.57 8.97 -5.66
C ALA A 84 -4.61 9.63 -4.74
N THR A 85 -5.22 8.87 -3.82
CA THR A 85 -6.38 9.30 -3.03
C THR A 85 -6.08 9.24 -1.53
N GLY A 86 -6.20 10.39 -0.85
CA GLY A 86 -6.09 10.52 0.61
C GLY A 86 -4.90 11.36 1.10
N ASP A 87 -4.97 11.81 2.36
CA ASP A 87 -3.95 12.65 3.02
C ASP A 87 -2.95 11.84 3.87
N GLY A 88 -3.21 10.54 4.04
CA GLY A 88 -2.40 9.59 4.79
C GLY A 88 -1.13 9.16 4.05
N LEU A 89 -0.38 8.27 4.69
CA LEU A 89 0.89 7.78 4.17
C LEU A 89 0.69 6.55 3.30
N VAL A 90 1.38 6.51 2.16
CA VAL A 90 1.43 5.35 1.28
C VAL A 90 2.90 5.00 1.02
N ASP A 91 3.31 3.85 1.52
CA ASP A 91 4.66 3.30 1.38
C ASP A 91 4.63 2.04 0.50
N LEU A 92 5.48 2.01 -0.53
CA LEU A 92 5.66 0.85 -1.39
C LEU A 92 7.02 0.23 -1.14
N ALA A 93 7.06 -1.09 -0.96
CA ALA A 93 8.32 -1.81 -0.86
C ALA A 93 9.09 -1.74 -2.18
N VAL A 94 10.41 -1.66 -2.10
CA VAL A 94 11.28 -1.78 -3.29
C VAL A 94 11.01 -3.10 -4.01
N GLY A 95 11.05 -3.05 -5.34
CA GLY A 95 10.70 -4.16 -6.21
C GLY A 95 9.21 -4.26 -6.52
N SER A 96 8.34 -3.50 -5.85
CA SER A 96 6.90 -3.52 -6.13
C SER A 96 6.62 -3.16 -7.60
N VAL A 97 5.68 -3.89 -8.20
CA VAL A 97 5.24 -3.68 -9.58
C VAL A 97 4.06 -2.73 -9.60
N ILE A 98 4.15 -1.72 -10.46
CA ILE A 98 3.22 -0.59 -10.53
C ILE A 98 2.61 -0.52 -11.93
N THR A 99 1.28 -0.46 -12.02
CA THR A 99 0.60 -0.95 -13.21
C THR A 99 -0.53 -0.08 -13.76
N ASP A 100 -0.33 1.22 -13.92
CA ASP A 100 -1.23 1.99 -14.80
C ASP A 100 -1.39 1.31 -16.20
N ASP A 101 -0.39 0.50 -16.61
CA ASP A 101 -0.37 -0.35 -17.81
C ASP A 101 0.28 -1.75 -17.62
N GLY A 102 0.64 -2.12 -16.39
CA GLY A 102 1.20 -3.45 -16.07
C GLY A 102 2.73 -3.57 -15.96
N ASN A 103 3.50 -2.52 -16.26
CA ASN A 103 4.88 -2.75 -16.75
C ASN A 103 6.00 -2.04 -15.98
N TRP A 104 5.80 -1.56 -14.75
CA TRP A 104 6.86 -0.80 -14.05
C TRP A 104 7.31 -1.48 -12.75
N VAL A 105 8.61 -1.43 -12.46
CA VAL A 105 9.19 -1.84 -11.17
C VAL A 105 9.74 -0.62 -10.45
N LEU A 106 9.44 -0.51 -9.16
CA LEU A 106 9.92 0.54 -8.26
C LEU A 106 11.29 0.21 -7.64
N HIS A 107 12.22 1.15 -7.74
CA HIS A 107 13.55 1.07 -7.12
C HIS A 107 13.65 1.88 -5.82
N GLY A 108 14.68 1.63 -5.02
CA GLY A 108 14.89 2.30 -3.72
C GLY A 108 15.17 3.79 -3.77
N ASP A 109 15.50 4.34 -4.95
CA ASP A 109 15.62 5.79 -5.17
C ASP A 109 14.28 6.45 -5.55
N GLY A 110 13.20 5.67 -5.68
CA GLY A 110 11.89 6.14 -6.14
C GLY A 110 11.71 6.13 -7.66
N SER A 111 12.74 5.73 -8.43
CA SER A 111 12.64 5.62 -9.88
C SER A 111 11.82 4.39 -10.31
N LEU A 112 11.20 4.49 -11.49
CA LEU A 112 10.47 3.41 -12.12
C LEU A 112 11.22 2.92 -13.36
N THR A 113 11.31 1.61 -13.54
CA THR A 113 11.84 0.99 -14.76
C THR A 113 10.76 0.19 -15.45
N ASP A 114 10.59 0.45 -16.75
CA ASP A 114 9.72 -0.34 -17.62
C ASP A 114 10.33 -1.74 -17.82
N ILE A 115 9.56 -2.76 -17.48
CA ILE A 115 9.89 -4.19 -17.63
C ILE A 115 9.08 -4.84 -18.77
N GLY A 116 8.26 -4.07 -19.48
CA GLY A 116 7.28 -4.53 -20.44
C GLY A 116 6.32 -5.55 -19.84
N ARG A 117 5.71 -6.38 -20.69
CA ARG A 117 4.79 -7.46 -20.28
C ARG A 117 5.49 -8.69 -19.69
N THR A 118 6.72 -8.54 -19.23
CA THR A 118 7.42 -9.65 -18.58
C THR A 118 6.96 -9.75 -17.13
N THR A 119 6.81 -10.96 -16.61
CA THR A 119 6.49 -11.18 -15.20
C THR A 119 7.81 -11.25 -14.43
N PRO A 120 8.31 -10.16 -13.82
CA PRO A 120 9.54 -10.20 -13.05
C PRO A 120 9.33 -11.11 -11.84
N THR A 121 10.39 -11.79 -11.40
CA THR A 121 10.42 -12.34 -10.05
C THR A 121 10.65 -11.19 -9.09
N ILE A 122 9.59 -10.76 -8.40
CA ILE A 122 9.68 -9.68 -7.43
C ILE A 122 10.19 -10.24 -6.12
N ARG A 123 11.24 -9.64 -5.59
CA ARG A 123 11.79 -9.97 -4.27
C ARG A 123 11.39 -8.86 -3.30
N THR A 124 10.27 -9.06 -2.61
CA THR A 124 9.83 -8.17 -1.53
C THR A 124 10.50 -8.62 -0.23
N ASP A 125 11.76 -8.26 -0.02
CA ASP A 125 12.39 -8.48 1.30
C ASP A 125 11.89 -7.48 2.36
N GLY A 126 11.20 -6.42 1.92
CA GLY A 126 10.38 -5.55 2.78
C GLY A 126 11.21 -4.73 3.78
N THR A 127 12.50 -4.53 3.50
CA THR A 127 13.37 -3.70 4.36
C THR A 127 13.46 -2.26 3.87
N ASP A 128 13.29 -2.02 2.57
CA ASP A 128 13.31 -0.69 1.97
C ASP A 128 11.95 -0.31 1.39
N TYR A 129 11.57 0.95 1.59
CA TYR A 129 10.31 1.53 1.10
C TYR A 129 10.55 2.88 0.43
N CYS A 130 9.77 3.16 -0.61
CA CYS A 130 9.58 4.50 -1.13
C CYS A 130 8.20 5.01 -0.77
N ARG A 131 8.11 6.32 -0.52
CA ARG A 131 6.85 6.98 -0.19
C ARG A 131 6.27 7.62 -1.42
N TYR A 132 4.96 7.49 -1.60
CA TYR A 132 4.25 8.23 -2.63
C TYR A 132 4.09 9.70 -2.24
N LEU A 133 4.43 10.60 -3.16
CA LEU A 133 4.35 12.05 -2.99
C LEU A 133 3.23 12.58 -3.91
N PRO A 134 1.99 12.70 -3.42
CA PRO A 134 0.83 13.01 -4.26
C PRO A 134 0.94 14.38 -4.94
N GLU A 135 1.47 15.39 -4.24
CA GLU A 135 1.69 16.74 -4.78
C GLU A 135 2.61 16.77 -6.02
N GLN A 136 3.50 15.78 -6.13
CA GLN A 136 4.48 15.68 -7.21
C GLN A 136 4.17 14.53 -8.17
N ASN A 137 3.11 13.76 -7.88
CA ASN A 137 2.76 12.51 -8.55
C ASN A 137 4.01 11.67 -8.85
N ARG A 138 4.75 11.25 -7.82
CA ARG A 138 5.91 10.37 -7.95
C ARG A 138 6.25 9.65 -6.64
N PHE A 139 7.15 8.70 -6.69
CA PHE A 139 7.74 8.10 -5.49
C PHE A 139 9.02 8.83 -5.10
N GLY A 140 9.24 8.95 -3.79
CA GLY A 140 10.48 9.46 -3.22
C GLY A 140 11.11 8.43 -2.30
N SER A 141 12.45 8.37 -2.31
CA SER A 141 13.20 7.50 -1.40
C SER A 141 12.93 7.85 0.08
N ALA A 142 13.20 6.91 0.98
CA ALA A 142 13.14 7.16 2.42
C ALA A 142 13.97 8.38 2.86
N ARG A 143 15.15 8.59 2.25
CA ARG A 143 16.03 9.72 2.53
C ARG A 143 15.43 11.05 2.09
N GLU A 144 14.83 11.08 0.91
CA GLU A 144 14.14 12.27 0.41
C GLU A 144 12.98 12.65 1.32
N HIS A 145 12.22 11.65 1.79
CA HIS A 145 11.12 11.91 2.69
C HIS A 145 11.58 12.48 4.05
N GLN A 146 12.69 11.99 4.60
CA GLN A 146 13.28 12.56 5.82
C GLN A 146 13.66 14.04 5.65
N LEU A 147 14.15 14.42 4.47
CA LEU A 147 14.48 15.82 4.16
C LEU A 147 13.23 16.69 4.10
N ILE A 148 12.17 16.24 3.41
CA ILE A 148 10.89 16.97 3.31
C ILE A 148 10.29 17.20 4.71
N LEU A 149 10.32 16.19 5.57
CA LEU A 149 9.83 16.32 6.96
C LEU A 149 10.66 17.30 7.79
N ALA A 150 11.99 17.26 7.66
CA ALA A 150 12.87 18.19 8.35
C ALA A 150 12.61 19.64 7.92
N GLU A 151 12.41 19.88 6.62
CA GLU A 151 12.10 21.21 6.09
C GLU A 151 10.73 21.74 6.56
N ARG A 152 9.73 20.87 6.69
CA ARG A 152 8.41 21.24 7.23
C ARG A 152 8.45 21.55 8.72
N SER A 153 9.35 20.92 9.48
CA SER A 153 9.50 21.13 10.93
C SER A 153 10.22 22.44 11.29
N LEU A 154 10.82 23.11 10.30
CA LEU A 154 11.54 24.38 10.43
C LEU A 154 10.68 25.60 10.07
N ARG A 155 9.42 25.40 9.65
CA ARG A 155 8.45 26.45 9.32
C ARG A 155 7.40 26.56 10.41
#